data_AF-M3CZJ5-F1
#
_entry.id   AF-M3CZJ5-F1
#
_cell.length_a   1.000
_cell.length_b   1.000
_cell.length_c   1.000
_cell.angle_alpha   90.00
_cell.angle_beta   90.00
_cell.angle_gamma   90.00
#
_symmetry.space_group_name_H-M   'P 1'
#
loop_
_entity.id
_entity.type
_entity.pdbx_description
1 polymer ?
#
loop_
_entity_poly.entity_id
_entity_poly.type
_entity_poly.pdbx_seq_one_letter_code
_entity_poly.pdbx_strand_id
1 'polypeptide(L)'
;VTPALPEEIYVHIFSYIDPADLWLSTRLASKTFNRIIESHLQLSILPFFQISISYNLGGSRWYDVRTRVFLSYNALDQSRPQYALFDKFEIHPEPYHGRALEKWKRIAEEGVDPETKWMVQLRMGNPRLCDMQNVKLSRTILSAEGALCDWKELFSAYFR
;
A
#
# COMPACT_ATOMS: atom_id res chain seq x y z
N VAL A 1 9.24 19.35 -35.91
CA VAL A 1 9.51 18.63 -34.65
C VAL A 1 9.12 19.57 -33.52
N THR A 2 8.01 19.32 -32.84
CA THR A 2 7.67 20.08 -31.63
C THR A 2 8.73 19.76 -30.57
N PRO A 3 9.39 20.76 -29.96
CA PRO A 3 10.35 20.51 -28.92
C PRO A 3 9.63 19.84 -27.74
N ALA A 4 10.12 18.65 -27.35
CA ALA A 4 9.63 17.99 -26.15
C ALA A 4 10.11 18.77 -24.93
N LEU A 5 9.21 19.05 -23.98
CA LEU A 5 9.59 19.62 -22.70
C LEU A 5 10.55 18.66 -21.95
N PRO A 6 11.47 19.19 -21.13
CA PRO A 6 12.28 18.37 -20.21
C PRO A 6 11.41 17.56 -19.24
N GLU A 7 11.93 16.42 -18.76
CA GLU A 7 11.21 15.53 -17.84
C GLU A 7 10.85 16.22 -16.53
N GLU A 8 11.72 17.10 -16.05
CA GLU A 8 11.56 17.85 -14.81
C GLU A 8 10.32 18.75 -14.86
N ILE A 9 10.03 19.31 -16.03
CA ILE A 9 8.85 20.16 -16.24
C ILE A 9 7.58 19.30 -16.19
N TYR A 10 7.59 18.11 -16.78
CA TYR A 10 6.47 17.18 -16.68
C TYR A 10 6.22 16.74 -15.24
N VAL A 11 7.27 16.38 -14.49
CA VAL A 11 7.15 16.02 -13.06
C VAL A 11 6.57 17.18 -12.26
N HIS A 12 7.00 18.41 -12.53
CA HIS A 12 6.43 19.58 -11.87
C HIS A 12 4.95 19.77 -12.20
N ILE A 13 4.56 19.62 -13.46
CA ILE A 13 3.14 19.68 -13.88
C ILE A 13 2.34 18.59 -13.17
N PHE A 14 2.83 17.35 -13.15
CA PHE A 14 2.14 16.22 -12.53
C PHE A 14 1.96 16.39 -11.02
N SER A 15 2.84 17.13 -10.33
CA SER A 15 2.69 17.42 -8.90
C SER A 15 1.43 18.22 -8.54
N TYR A 16 0.78 18.86 -9.52
CA TYR A 16 -0.48 19.60 -9.35
C TYR A 16 -1.72 18.82 -9.81
N ILE A 17 -1.55 17.59 -10.31
CA ILE A 17 -2.65 16.73 -10.77
C ILE A 17 -2.96 15.72 -9.67
N ASP A 18 -4.23 15.36 -9.50
CA ASP A 18 -4.64 14.33 -8.56
C ASP A 18 -3.95 12.98 -8.90
N PRO A 19 -3.38 12.27 -7.89
CA PRO A 19 -2.75 10.97 -8.13
C PRO A 19 -3.66 9.93 -8.80
N ALA A 20 -4.97 9.98 -8.53
CA ALA A 20 -5.93 9.10 -9.18
C ALA A 20 -6.02 9.39 -10.68
N ASP A 21 -6.10 10.66 -11.08
CA ASP A 21 -6.15 11.07 -12.48
C ASP A 21 -4.86 10.70 -13.23
N LEU A 22 -3.71 10.90 -12.59
CA LEU A 22 -2.41 10.49 -13.13
C LEU A 22 -2.36 8.98 -13.39
N TRP A 23 -2.86 8.18 -12.45
CA TRP A 23 -2.84 6.72 -12.53
C TRP A 23 -3.86 6.15 -13.51
N LEU A 24 -5.09 6.67 -13.53
CA LEU A 24 -6.17 6.12 -14.34
C LEU A 24 -6.11 6.59 -15.79
N SER A 25 -5.71 7.84 -16.02
CA SER A 25 -5.88 8.51 -17.31
C SER A 25 -4.55 8.92 -17.92
N THR A 26 -3.79 9.79 -17.26
CA THR A 26 -2.65 10.49 -17.88
C THR A 26 -1.52 9.54 -18.28
N ARG A 27 -1.26 8.49 -17.48
CA ARG A 27 -0.22 7.51 -17.80
C ARG A 27 -0.49 6.72 -19.09
N LEU A 28 -1.74 6.60 -19.51
CA LEU A 28 -2.12 5.81 -20.69
C LEU A 28 -1.96 6.61 -22.00
N ALA A 29 -1.78 7.92 -21.90
CA ALA A 29 -1.68 8.79 -23.07
C ALA A 29 -0.38 8.58 -23.88
N SER A 30 0.72 8.19 -23.23
CA SER A 30 2.02 8.00 -23.88
C SER A 30 2.93 7.09 -23.05
N LYS A 31 3.79 6.31 -23.71
CA LYS A 31 4.84 5.51 -23.05
C LYS A 31 5.83 6.38 -22.25
N THR A 32 6.13 7.59 -22.74
CA THR A 32 7.01 8.53 -22.04
C THR A 32 6.36 9.03 -20.75
N PHE A 33 5.09 9.43 -20.83
CA PHE A 33 4.34 9.86 -19.64
C PHE A 33 4.15 8.73 -18.65
N ASN A 34 3.88 7.51 -19.14
CA ASN A 34 3.80 6.33 -18.30
C ASN A 34 5.05 6.19 -17.43
N ARG A 35 6.24 6.18 -18.03
CA ARG A 35 7.50 6.07 -17.27
C ARG A 35 7.68 7.22 -16.27
N ILE A 36 7.45 8.46 -16.68
CA ILE A 36 7.67 9.63 -15.81
C ILE A 36 6.68 9.61 -14.64
N ILE A 37 5.40 9.30 -14.90
CA ILE A 37 4.35 9.22 -13.89
C ILE A 37 4.60 8.06 -12.94
N GLU A 38 4.98 6.88 -13.43
CA GLU A 38 5.32 5.74 -12.58
C GLU A 38 6.46 6.09 -11.62
N SER A 39 7.55 6.68 -12.13
CA SER A 39 8.66 7.15 -11.29
C SER A 39 8.20 8.22 -10.29
N HIS A 40 7.37 9.18 -10.71
CA HIS A 40 6.83 10.21 -9.82
C HIS A 40 6.01 9.59 -8.70
N LEU A 41 4.97 8.80 -9.02
CA LEU A 41 4.07 8.18 -8.05
C LEU A 41 4.81 7.27 -7.07
N GLN A 42 5.80 6.52 -7.55
CA GLN A 42 6.63 5.65 -6.72
C GLN A 42 7.46 6.44 -5.69
N LEU A 43 7.88 7.67 -6.02
CA LEU A 43 8.70 8.50 -5.12
C LEU A 43 7.86 9.43 -4.25
N SER A 44 6.76 9.99 -4.78
CA SER A 44 5.99 11.04 -4.14
C SER A 44 4.72 10.55 -3.46
N ILE A 45 4.13 9.42 -3.88
CA ILE A 45 2.83 8.97 -3.39
C ILE A 45 2.93 7.64 -2.64
N LEU A 46 3.68 6.67 -3.19
CA LEU A 46 3.85 5.35 -2.61
C LEU A 46 4.26 5.38 -1.12
N PRO A 47 5.18 6.26 -0.67
CA PRO A 47 5.57 6.32 0.74
C PRO A 47 4.46 6.68 1.73
N PHE A 48 3.35 7.24 1.24
CA PHE A 48 2.21 7.63 2.06
C PHE A 48 1.15 6.51 2.18
N PHE A 49 1.34 5.38 1.50
CA PHE A 49 0.46 4.24 1.67
C PHE A 49 0.72 3.49 2.97
N GLN A 50 -0.37 3.05 3.56
CA GLN A 50 -0.39 2.07 4.63
C GLN A 50 -1.35 0.95 4.25
N ILE A 51 -0.95 -0.28 4.49
CA ILE A 51 -1.80 -1.46 4.30
C ILE A 51 -2.11 -2.06 5.67
N SER A 52 -3.23 -2.73 5.80
CA SER A 52 -3.60 -3.35 7.06
C SER A 52 -4.48 -4.57 6.86
N ILE A 53 -4.38 -5.48 7.81
CA ILE A 53 -5.23 -6.66 7.91
C ILE A 53 -5.81 -6.71 9.32
N SER A 54 -7.08 -7.09 9.42
CA SER A 54 -7.73 -7.33 10.72
C SER A 54 -7.88 -8.83 10.92
N TYR A 55 -7.54 -9.31 12.12
CA TYR A 55 -7.76 -10.71 12.48
C TYR A 55 -8.18 -10.84 13.93
N ASN A 56 -8.83 -11.96 14.20
CA ASN A 56 -9.34 -12.33 15.50
C ASN A 56 -8.22 -13.01 16.32
N LEU A 57 -7.92 -12.55 17.53
CA LEU A 57 -6.89 -13.15 18.41
C LEU A 57 -7.38 -14.34 19.24
N GLY A 58 -8.63 -14.77 19.02
CA GLY A 58 -9.36 -15.63 19.92
C GLY A 58 -9.90 -14.85 21.11
N GLY A 59 -10.91 -15.43 21.75
CA GLY A 59 -11.57 -14.83 22.90
C GLY A 59 -12.26 -15.89 23.73
N SER A 60 -12.82 -15.47 24.87
CA SER A 60 -13.64 -16.37 25.67
C SER A 60 -15.04 -16.51 25.04
N ARG A 61 -15.89 -17.37 25.60
CA ARG A 61 -17.30 -17.51 25.19
C ARG A 61 -18.08 -16.18 25.18
N TRP A 62 -17.61 -15.16 25.90
CA TRP A 62 -18.33 -13.92 26.16
C TRP A 62 -17.77 -12.70 25.43
N TYR A 63 -16.59 -12.78 24.81
CA TYR A 63 -16.03 -11.67 24.05
C TYR A 63 -15.00 -12.14 23.02
N ASP A 64 -14.94 -11.42 21.92
CA ASP A 64 -14.00 -11.62 20.81
C ASP A 64 -12.99 -10.47 20.77
N VAL A 65 -11.68 -10.79 20.78
CA VAL A 65 -10.63 -9.77 20.68
C VAL A 65 -10.22 -9.64 19.21
N ARG A 66 -10.62 -8.52 18.60
CA ARG A 66 -10.23 -8.18 17.23
C ARG A 66 -9.05 -7.23 17.26
N THR A 67 -8.05 -7.54 16.46
CA THR A 67 -6.85 -6.73 16.33
C THR A 67 -6.62 -6.39 14.87
N ARG A 68 -6.09 -5.19 14.65
CA ARG A 68 -5.66 -4.74 13.34
C ARG A 68 -4.17 -4.49 13.37
N VAL A 69 -3.49 -5.06 12.39
CA VAL A 69 -2.09 -4.76 12.10
C VAL A 69 -2.05 -3.83 10.92
N PHE A 70 -1.44 -2.68 11.13
CA PHE A 70 -1.10 -1.75 10.09
C PHE A 70 0.38 -1.88 9.77
N LEU A 71 0.71 -1.81 8.49
CA LEU A 71 2.05 -1.88 7.94
C LEU A 71 2.24 -0.64 7.07
N SER A 72 3.21 0.19 7.43
CA SER A 72 3.53 1.40 6.66
C SER A 72 4.67 1.13 5.69
N TYR A 73 4.68 1.85 4.58
CA TYR A 73 5.74 1.75 3.59
C TYR A 73 7.13 1.99 4.20
N ASN A 74 8.10 1.20 3.74
CA ASN A 74 9.50 1.37 4.10
C ASN A 74 10.38 1.62 2.88
N ALA A 75 10.43 0.66 1.96
CA ALA A 75 11.32 0.71 0.80
C ALA A 75 10.79 -0.16 -0.34
N LEU A 76 11.42 -0.05 -1.51
CA LEU A 76 11.23 -1.01 -2.59
C LEU A 76 12.17 -2.20 -2.44
N ASP A 77 11.71 -3.37 -2.84
CA ASP A 77 12.54 -4.57 -2.89
C ASP A 77 13.65 -4.39 -3.95
N GLN A 78 14.91 -4.53 -3.51
CA GLN A 78 16.08 -4.33 -4.37
C GLN A 78 16.20 -5.39 -5.48
N SER A 79 15.70 -6.61 -5.23
CA SER A 79 15.73 -7.71 -6.19
C SER A 79 14.56 -7.65 -7.17
N ARG A 80 13.42 -7.10 -6.74
CA ARG A 80 12.17 -7.02 -7.50
C ARG A 80 11.53 -5.64 -7.32
N PRO A 81 11.95 -4.63 -8.10
CA PRO A 81 11.51 -3.24 -7.96
C PRO A 81 9.99 -3.02 -8.11
N GLN A 82 9.26 -4.01 -8.61
CA GLN A 82 7.80 -4.00 -8.65
C GLN A 82 7.14 -4.22 -7.28
N TYR A 83 7.88 -4.69 -6.27
CA TYR A 83 7.38 -4.90 -4.92
C TYR A 83 7.83 -3.79 -3.97
N ALA A 84 6.88 -3.31 -3.17
CA ALA A 84 7.10 -2.40 -2.07
C ALA A 84 6.99 -3.14 -0.73
N LEU A 85 7.96 -2.91 0.15
CA LEU A 85 8.02 -3.46 1.50
C LEU A 85 7.26 -2.58 2.48
N PHE A 86 6.35 -3.21 3.21
CA PHE A 86 5.60 -2.64 4.32
C PHE A 86 5.91 -3.45 5.60
N ASP A 87 6.79 -2.92 6.45
CA ASP A 87 7.33 -3.61 7.64
C ASP A 87 7.21 -2.79 8.93
N LYS A 88 6.71 -1.55 8.86
CA LYS A 88 6.51 -0.70 10.03
C LYS A 88 5.18 -1.03 10.69
N PHE A 89 5.22 -1.95 11.66
CA PHE A 89 4.06 -2.41 12.41
C PHE A 89 3.49 -1.32 13.32
N GLU A 90 2.18 -1.13 13.22
CA GLU A 90 1.36 -0.40 14.19
C GLU A 90 0.18 -1.32 14.51
N ILE A 91 -0.03 -1.66 15.79
CA ILE A 91 -1.01 -2.69 16.19
C ILE A 91 -2.04 -2.07 17.12
N HIS A 92 -3.32 -2.24 16.79
CA HIS A 92 -4.42 -1.77 17.61
C HIS A 92 -5.38 -2.91 17.96
N PRO A 93 -5.72 -3.12 19.25
CA PRO A 93 -5.31 -2.32 20.41
C PRO A 93 -3.93 -2.71 20.97
N GLU A 94 -3.17 -1.73 21.45
CA GLU A 94 -1.78 -1.85 21.95
C GLU A 94 -1.54 -2.97 22.98
N PRO A 95 -2.42 -3.25 23.96
CA PRO A 95 -2.20 -4.30 24.96
C PRO A 95 -2.06 -5.71 24.38
N TYR A 96 -2.47 -5.92 23.13
CA TYR A 96 -2.40 -7.20 22.44
C TYR A 96 -1.23 -7.32 21.47
N HIS A 97 -0.31 -6.35 21.45
CA HIS A 97 0.81 -6.28 20.51
C HIS A 97 1.58 -7.61 20.37
N GLY A 98 1.97 -8.23 21.50
CA GLY A 98 2.71 -9.50 21.48
C GLY A 98 1.94 -10.65 20.81
N ARG A 99 0.68 -10.86 21.20
CA ARG A 99 -0.18 -11.91 20.63
C ARG A 99 -0.50 -11.67 19.17
N ALA A 100 -0.64 -10.40 18.79
CA ALA A 100 -0.84 -9.99 17.40
C ALA A 100 0.39 -10.33 16.56
N LEU A 101 1.59 -9.97 16.98
CA LEU A 101 2.80 -10.34 16.25
C LEU A 101 3.00 -11.85 16.16
N GLU A 102 2.70 -12.62 17.21
CA GLU A 102 2.73 -14.09 17.15
C GLU A 102 1.76 -14.62 16.10
N LYS A 103 0.54 -14.07 16.06
CA LYS A 103 -0.45 -14.46 15.05
C LYS A 103 -0.03 -14.01 13.65
N TRP A 104 0.56 -12.83 13.50
CA TRP A 104 1.12 -12.36 12.24
C TRP A 104 2.15 -13.32 11.69
N LYS A 105 3.10 -13.79 12.52
CA LYS A 105 4.11 -14.76 12.10
C LYS A 105 3.49 -16.05 11.58
N ARG A 106 2.45 -16.57 12.25
CA ARG A 106 1.70 -17.74 11.75
C ARG A 106 1.02 -17.46 10.41
N ILE A 107 0.36 -16.31 10.26
CA ILE A 107 -0.25 -15.91 8.99
C ILE A 107 0.80 -15.77 7.89
N ALA A 108 2.00 -15.27 8.20
CA ALA A 108 3.08 -15.16 7.24
C ALA A 108 3.61 -16.53 6.77
N GLU A 109 3.61 -17.54 7.65
CA GLU A 109 4.01 -18.91 7.35
C GLU A 109 2.92 -19.69 6.61
N GLU A 110 1.67 -19.59 7.07
CA GLU A 110 0.51 -20.31 6.52
C GLU A 110 -0.02 -19.67 5.22
N GLY A 111 0.28 -18.38 5.02
CA GLY A 111 -0.29 -17.57 3.96
C GLY A 111 -1.65 -16.97 4.35
N VAL A 112 -2.17 -16.14 3.45
CA VAL A 112 -3.47 -15.48 3.61
C VAL A 112 -4.45 -16.10 2.63
N ASP A 113 -5.72 -16.23 3.04
CA ASP A 113 -6.79 -16.62 2.14
C ASP A 113 -6.85 -15.64 0.94
N PRO A 114 -6.92 -16.14 -0.31
CA PRO A 114 -7.02 -15.30 -1.51
C PRO A 114 -8.19 -14.30 -1.52
N GLU A 115 -9.25 -14.54 -0.76
CA GLU A 115 -10.40 -13.65 -0.62
C GLU A 115 -10.24 -12.59 0.48
N THR A 116 -9.10 -12.60 1.17
CA THR A 116 -8.82 -11.62 2.21
C THR A 116 -8.72 -10.22 1.62
N LYS A 117 -9.56 -9.34 2.17
CA LYS A 117 -9.53 -7.92 1.85
C LYS A 117 -8.53 -7.21 2.76
N TRP A 118 -7.61 -6.52 2.12
CA TRP A 118 -6.67 -5.61 2.76
C TRP A 118 -7.33 -4.25 2.90
N MET A 119 -7.15 -3.62 4.05
CA MET A 119 -7.54 -2.24 4.23
C MET A 119 -6.34 -1.36 3.91
N VAL A 120 -6.48 -0.53 2.89
CA VAL A 120 -5.44 0.36 2.38
C VAL A 120 -5.83 1.80 2.65
N GLN A 121 -4.87 2.59 3.10
CA GLN A 121 -5.03 4.00 3.42
C GLN A 121 -3.93 4.79 2.71
N LEU A 122 -4.31 5.90 2.06
CA LEU A 122 -3.37 6.90 1.57
C LEU A 122 -3.31 8.06 2.56
N ARG A 123 -2.21 8.19 3.29
CA ARG A 123 -2.02 9.21 4.34
C ARG A 123 -1.43 10.51 3.77
N MET A 124 -2.05 11.05 2.72
CA MET A 124 -1.68 12.36 2.16
C MET A 124 -2.62 13.46 2.64
N GLY A 125 -2.08 14.61 3.03
CA GLY A 125 -2.87 15.78 3.40
C GLY A 125 -3.45 15.71 4.83
N ASN A 126 -4.70 16.14 5.00
CA ASN A 126 -5.34 16.26 6.32
C ASN A 126 -5.62 14.85 6.90
N PRO A 127 -5.05 14.49 8.08
CA PRO A 127 -5.23 13.17 8.70
C PRO A 127 -6.70 12.78 9.00
N ARG A 128 -7.60 13.77 8.97
CA ARG A 128 -9.04 13.57 9.21
C ARG A 128 -9.82 13.12 7.97
N LEU A 129 -9.20 13.18 6.78
CA LEU A 129 -9.79 12.80 5.49
C LEU A 129 -9.01 11.65 4.85
N CYS A 130 -8.53 10.70 5.66
CA CYS A 130 -7.85 9.53 5.13
C CYS A 130 -8.88 8.54 4.58
N ASP A 131 -9.00 8.48 3.25
CA ASP A 131 -9.84 7.49 2.59
C ASP A 131 -9.26 6.08 2.80
N MET A 132 -9.97 5.28 3.59
CA MET A 132 -9.68 3.88 3.81
C MET A 132 -10.52 3.03 2.86
N GLN A 133 -9.85 2.17 2.10
CA GLN A 133 -10.50 1.29 1.14
C GLN A 133 -10.19 -0.17 1.44
N ASN A 134 -11.20 -1.04 1.29
CA ASN A 134 -11.01 -2.48 1.36
C ASN A 134 -10.75 -3.01 -0.06
N VAL A 135 -9.52 -3.46 -0.30
CA VAL A 135 -9.05 -3.89 -1.62
C VAL A 135 -8.52 -5.32 -1.57
N LYS A 136 -8.50 -5.99 -2.71
CA LYS A 136 -7.87 -7.30 -2.86
C LYS A 136 -6.48 -7.10 -3.43
N LEU A 137 -5.46 -7.56 -2.70
CA LEU A 137 -4.06 -7.55 -3.13
C LEU A 137 -3.63 -9.00 -3.32
N SER A 138 -3.63 -9.46 -4.57
CA SER A 138 -3.44 -10.86 -4.95
C SER A 138 -1.96 -11.22 -5.05
N ARG A 139 -1.09 -10.22 -5.24
CA ARG A 139 0.37 -10.38 -5.34
C ARG A 139 1.06 -9.85 -4.08
N THR A 140 0.52 -10.20 -2.93
CA THR A 140 1.17 -9.91 -1.64
C THR A 140 1.95 -11.12 -1.17
N ILE A 141 3.22 -10.92 -0.86
CA ILE A 141 4.10 -11.93 -0.28
C ILE A 141 4.33 -11.56 1.17
N LEU A 142 3.96 -12.43 2.10
CA LEU A 142 4.14 -12.19 3.51
C LEU A 142 5.49 -12.69 4.02
N SER A 143 5.99 -12.03 5.05
CA SER A 143 7.10 -12.46 5.87
C SER A 143 6.83 -12.14 7.34
N ALA A 144 7.63 -12.73 8.23
CA ALA A 144 7.57 -12.41 9.66
C ALA A 144 7.84 -10.92 9.95
N GLU A 145 8.53 -10.24 9.03
CA GLU A 145 8.95 -8.85 9.15
C GLU A 145 8.00 -7.88 8.45
N GLY A 146 7.03 -8.36 7.66
CA GLY A 146 6.09 -7.47 6.98
C GLY A 146 5.50 -8.10 5.74
N ALA A 147 5.11 -7.23 4.80
CA ALA A 147 4.49 -7.64 3.56
C ALA A 147 5.14 -6.94 2.37
N LEU A 148 5.45 -7.71 1.33
CA LEU A 148 5.82 -7.22 0.02
C LEU A 148 4.57 -7.18 -0.85
N CYS A 149 4.22 -6.00 -1.35
CA CYS A 149 3.06 -5.82 -2.23
C CYS A 149 3.49 -5.30 -3.60
N ASP A 150 2.92 -5.83 -4.68
CA ASP A 150 3.04 -5.23 -6.01
C ASP A 150 2.43 -3.82 -5.96
N TRP A 151 3.27 -2.79 -6.07
CA TRP A 151 2.81 -1.41 -5.88
C TRP A 151 1.90 -0.96 -7.03
N LYS A 152 2.03 -1.53 -8.23
CA LYS A 152 1.12 -1.23 -9.34
C LYS A 152 -0.26 -1.84 -9.10
N GLU A 153 -0.30 -3.04 -8.53
CA GLU A 153 -1.56 -3.64 -8.07
C GLU A 153 -2.20 -2.76 -7.00
N LEU A 154 -1.43 -2.32 -5.99
CA LEU A 154 -1.89 -1.44 -4.92
C LEU A 154 -2.56 -0.17 -5.46
N PHE A 155 -1.88 0.57 -6.35
CA PHE A 155 -2.42 1.78 -6.96
C PHE A 155 -3.68 1.50 -7.78
N SER A 156 -3.69 0.42 -8.56
CA SER A 156 -4.85 0.04 -9.38
C SER A 156 -6.05 -0.39 -8.55
N ALA A 157 -5.81 -0.99 -7.37
CA ALA A 157 -6.86 -1.43 -6.49
C ALA A 157 -7.43 -0.27 -5.66
N TYR A 158 -6.60 0.71 -5.30
CA TYR A 158 -6.99 1.87 -4.49
C TYR A 158 -7.67 3.00 -5.29
N PHE A 159 -7.17 3.34 -6.49
CA PHE A 159 -7.75 4.43 -7.30
C PHE A 159 -8.91 3.97 -8.20
N ARG A 160 -9.51 2.80 -7.92
CA ARG A 160 -10.39 2.11 -8.84
C ARG A 160 -11.77 2.74 -9.01
#